data_AF-A0A1V9Y436-F1
#
_entry.id   AF-A0A1V9Y436-F1
#
_cell.length_a   1.000
_cell.length_b   1.000
_cell.length_c   1.000
_cell.angle_alpha   90.00
_cell.angle_beta   90.00
_cell.angle_gamma   90.00
#
_symmetry.space_group_name_H-M   'P 1'
#
loop_
_entity.id
_entity.type
_entity.pdbx_description
1 polymer ?
#
loop_
_entity_poly.entity_id
_entity_poly.type
_entity_poly.pdbx_seq_one_letter_code
_entity_poly.pdbx_strand_id
1 'polypeptide(L)'
;FASYGTPSGNSTDGFTTGACDAQTTAPIVSVLCIGQPICSIAAESSIFGDPCYGTDKRLSVAAECVPSNVIGGSVSEGSSLNLACPSDQVISSVVFASYGMPTGAVPHFVAAPWCDQPGVADYVSLACLEQNSCNVLASTQYDGRPSGPKLTWCVGNSEIRARASSRR
;
A
#
# COMPACT_ATOMS: atom_id res chain seq x y z
N PHE A 1 2.20 9.31 -7.95
CA PHE A 1 1.50 10.23 -8.87
C PHE A 1 2.41 10.55 -10.05
N ALA A 2 1.89 10.62 -11.27
CA ALA A 2 2.63 11.16 -12.41
C ALA A 2 1.66 11.79 -13.41
N SER A 3 1.98 12.99 -13.91
CA SER A 3 1.16 13.74 -14.87
C SER A 3 2.05 14.55 -15.82
N TYR A 4 1.73 14.51 -17.11
CA TYR A 4 2.37 15.31 -18.15
C TYR A 4 1.31 16.17 -18.84
N GLY A 5 1.45 17.48 -18.74
CA GLY A 5 0.43 18.42 -19.21
C GLY A 5 0.45 19.71 -18.39
N THR A 6 -0.68 20.04 -17.76
CA THR A 6 -0.80 21.23 -16.88
C THR A 6 -1.06 20.90 -15.41
N PRO A 7 -0.27 20.00 -14.78
CA PRO A 7 -0.46 19.69 -13.37
C PRO A 7 -0.20 20.91 -12.47
N SER A 8 -0.88 20.94 -11.33
CA SER A 8 -0.73 21.97 -10.30
C SER A 8 -0.33 21.35 -8.96
N GLY A 9 0.12 22.18 -8.03
CA GLY A 9 0.62 21.75 -6.71
C GLY A 9 2.13 21.61 -6.66
N ASN A 10 2.63 20.97 -5.61
CA ASN A 10 4.06 20.85 -5.33
C ASN A 10 4.35 19.59 -4.48
N SER A 11 5.63 19.36 -4.16
CA SER A 11 6.06 18.19 -3.39
C SER A 11 5.62 18.19 -1.92
N THR A 12 5.23 19.34 -1.35
CA THR A 12 4.82 19.46 0.06
C THR A 12 3.31 19.36 0.25
N ASP A 13 2.52 19.94 -0.67
CA ASP A 13 1.06 20.01 -0.58
C ASP A 13 0.35 18.95 -1.44
N GLY A 14 1.15 18.17 -2.19
CA GLY A 14 0.66 17.20 -3.17
C GLY A 14 0.44 17.80 -4.55
N PHE A 15 0.35 16.91 -5.55
CA PHE A 15 0.09 17.28 -6.93
C PHE A 15 -1.35 16.95 -7.32
N THR A 16 -1.91 17.77 -8.19
CA THR A 16 -3.24 17.57 -8.78
C THR A 16 -3.14 17.55 -10.30
N THR A 17 -3.85 16.63 -10.94
CA THR A 17 -3.94 16.56 -12.41
C THR A 17 -4.60 17.81 -12.96
N GLY A 18 -4.03 18.39 -14.02
CA GLY A 18 -4.59 19.54 -14.71
C GLY A 18 -5.72 19.19 -15.67
N ALA A 19 -6.27 20.21 -16.33
CA ALA A 19 -7.22 20.03 -17.43
C ALA A 19 -6.59 19.38 -18.66
N CYS A 20 -5.27 19.47 -18.80
CA CYS A 20 -4.49 18.76 -19.79
C CYS A 20 -3.61 17.73 -19.07
N ASP A 21 -3.82 16.45 -19.40
CA ASP A 21 -3.09 15.32 -18.83
C ASP A 21 -2.95 14.19 -19.86
N ALA A 22 -1.73 13.70 -20.06
CA ALA A 22 -1.48 12.51 -20.85
C ALA A 22 -1.71 11.25 -20.02
N GLN A 23 -2.73 10.46 -20.39
CA GLN A 23 -3.08 9.20 -19.69
C GLN A 23 -1.96 8.16 -19.67
N THR A 24 -1.02 8.25 -20.61
CA THR A 24 0.15 7.37 -20.71
C THR A 24 1.27 7.72 -19.73
N THR A 25 1.19 8.87 -19.04
CA THR A 25 2.27 9.33 -18.16
C THR A 25 2.53 8.37 -17.01
N ALA A 26 1.49 7.99 -16.28
CA ALA A 26 1.61 7.08 -15.14
C ALA A 26 2.24 5.73 -15.52
N PRO A 27 1.76 4.98 -16.53
CA PRO A 27 2.36 3.70 -16.88
C PRO A 27 3.81 3.84 -17.40
N ILE A 28 4.14 4.89 -18.15
CA ILE A 28 5.51 5.12 -18.64
C ILE A 28 6.46 5.39 -17.46
N VAL A 29 6.09 6.33 -16.58
CA VAL A 29 6.91 6.66 -15.40
C VAL A 29 7.06 5.45 -14.48
N SER A 30 6.01 4.66 -14.31
CA SER A 30 6.07 3.43 -13.51
C SER A 30 7.09 2.44 -14.05
N VAL A 31 7.10 2.19 -15.37
CA VAL A 31 8.06 1.26 -15.98
C VAL A 31 9.50 1.76 -15.86
N LEU A 32 9.73 3.07 -15.94
CA LEU A 32 11.07 3.64 -15.92
C LEU A 32 11.66 3.82 -14.51
N CYS A 33 10.82 4.09 -13.51
CA CYS A 33 11.29 4.52 -12.18
C CYS A 33 11.00 3.53 -11.06
N ILE A 34 9.96 2.70 -11.14
CA ILE A 34 9.62 1.78 -10.05
C ILE A 34 10.70 0.71 -9.93
N GLY A 35 11.19 0.51 -8.70
CA GLY A 35 12.26 -0.46 -8.39
C GLY A 35 13.67 0.01 -8.75
N GLN A 36 13.83 1.22 -9.27
CA GLN A 36 15.14 1.80 -9.57
C GLN A 36 15.59 2.74 -8.44
N PRO A 37 16.87 2.71 -8.03
CA PRO A 37 17.40 3.65 -7.04
C PRO A 37 17.49 5.08 -7.59
N ILE A 38 17.63 5.21 -8.91
CA ILE A 38 17.71 6.48 -9.64
C ILE A 38 17.04 6.27 -11.01
N CYS A 39 16.22 7.22 -11.44
CA CYS A 39 15.71 7.29 -12.80
C CYS A 39 15.79 8.73 -13.33
N SER A 40 15.90 8.89 -14.64
CA SER A 40 15.87 10.20 -15.32
C SER A 40 14.89 10.11 -16.49
N ILE A 41 13.98 11.08 -16.57
CA ILE A 41 12.91 11.08 -17.58
C ILE A 41 12.89 12.45 -18.26
N ALA A 42 12.99 12.44 -19.59
CA ALA A 42 12.86 13.67 -20.38
C ALA A 42 11.38 14.05 -20.52
N ALA A 43 11.06 15.33 -20.30
CA ALA A 43 9.69 15.84 -20.34
C ALA A 43 9.24 16.17 -21.78
N GLU A 44 9.20 15.17 -22.65
CA GLU A 44 8.97 15.35 -24.09
C GLU A 44 7.63 14.77 -24.58
N SER A 45 6.99 15.49 -25.52
CA SER A 45 5.77 15.00 -26.19
C SER A 45 6.01 13.74 -27.04
N SER A 46 7.26 13.44 -27.40
CA SER A 46 7.66 12.20 -28.09
C SER A 46 7.50 10.96 -27.19
N ILE A 47 7.66 11.13 -25.87
CA ILE A 47 7.60 10.07 -24.87
C ILE A 47 6.17 9.90 -24.38
N PHE A 48 5.53 11.00 -23.95
CA PHE A 48 4.22 10.96 -23.31
C PHE A 48 3.05 11.19 -24.27
N GLY A 49 3.32 11.63 -25.51
CA GLY A 49 2.31 12.16 -26.42
C GLY A 49 2.00 13.64 -26.16
N ASP A 50 1.14 14.22 -27.01
CA ASP A 50 0.68 15.59 -26.86
C ASP A 50 -0.80 15.66 -26.46
N PRO A 51 -1.11 15.79 -25.16
CA PRO A 51 -2.50 15.91 -24.67
C PRO A 51 -3.13 17.28 -24.94
N CYS A 52 -2.33 18.32 -25.20
CA CYS A 52 -2.81 19.68 -25.49
C CYS A 52 -1.81 20.45 -26.36
N TYR A 53 -2.08 20.49 -27.65
CA TYR A 53 -1.23 21.17 -28.62
C TYR A 53 -1.14 22.67 -28.33
N GLY A 54 0.06 23.25 -28.49
CA GLY A 54 0.30 24.68 -28.28
C GLY A 54 0.27 25.15 -26.82
N THR A 55 0.15 24.23 -25.86
CA THR A 55 0.24 24.52 -24.43
C THR A 55 1.63 24.16 -23.90
N ASP A 56 2.18 25.00 -23.01
CA ASP A 56 3.40 24.71 -22.28
C ASP A 56 3.15 23.59 -21.27
N LYS A 57 3.66 22.39 -21.59
CA LYS A 57 3.49 21.19 -20.79
C LYS A 57 4.62 21.00 -19.79
N ARG A 58 4.31 20.37 -18.65
CA ARG A 58 5.24 20.05 -17.58
C ARG A 58 5.04 18.60 -17.15
N LEU A 59 6.13 17.93 -16.79
CA LEU A 59 6.12 16.63 -16.13
C LEU A 59 6.18 16.85 -14.61
N SER A 60 5.17 16.37 -13.89
CA SER A 60 5.17 16.33 -12.42
C SER A 60 5.03 14.90 -11.95
N VAL A 61 5.99 14.46 -11.13
CA VAL A 61 6.05 13.11 -10.57
C VAL A 61 6.19 13.21 -9.07
N ALA A 62 5.37 12.44 -8.36
CA ALA A 62 5.56 12.16 -6.94
C ALA A 62 5.74 10.65 -6.78
N ALA A 63 6.90 10.27 -6.26
CA ALA A 63 7.28 8.90 -5.97
C ALA A 63 7.75 8.81 -4.52
N GLU A 64 7.65 7.62 -3.95
CA GLU A 64 8.12 7.31 -2.60
C GLU A 64 9.32 6.37 -2.70
N CYS A 65 10.38 6.68 -1.97
CA CYS A 65 11.52 5.76 -1.84
C CYS A 65 11.20 4.73 -0.77
N VAL A 66 11.09 3.47 -1.16
CA VAL A 66 10.97 2.34 -0.24
C VAL A 66 12.32 1.59 -0.12
N PRO A 67 12.60 0.94 1.01
CA PRO A 67 13.76 0.05 1.12
C PRO A 67 13.74 -1.04 0.04
N SER A 68 14.90 -1.43 -0.48
CA SER A 68 15.00 -2.43 -1.57
C SER A 68 14.58 -3.85 -1.17
N ASN A 69 14.42 -4.12 0.14
CA ASN A 69 14.23 -5.46 0.70
C ASN A 69 12.91 -5.58 1.47
N VAL A 70 11.84 -4.96 0.98
CA VAL A 70 10.49 -5.15 1.56
C VAL A 70 9.94 -6.49 1.10
N ILE A 71 9.71 -7.38 2.06
CA ILE A 71 9.00 -8.65 1.87
C ILE A 71 7.55 -8.50 2.35
N GLY A 72 6.64 -9.27 1.77
CA GLY A 72 5.24 -9.21 2.17
C GLY A 72 4.36 -10.15 1.36
N GLY A 73 3.07 -10.15 1.68
CA GLY A 73 2.07 -10.94 0.97
C GLY A 73 0.69 -10.75 1.58
N SER A 74 -0.29 -11.42 0.99
CA SER A 74 -1.68 -11.41 1.43
C SER A 74 -2.18 -12.85 1.46
N VAL A 75 -2.87 -13.25 2.53
CA VAL A 75 -3.49 -14.57 2.65
C VAL A 75 -4.93 -14.42 3.14
N SER A 76 -5.78 -15.39 2.82
CA SER A 76 -7.15 -15.44 3.31
C SER A 76 -7.21 -15.77 4.81
N GLU A 77 -8.28 -15.36 5.49
CA GLU A 77 -8.54 -15.74 6.88
C GLU A 77 -8.46 -17.27 7.07
N GLY A 78 -7.85 -17.69 8.19
CA GLY A 78 -7.54 -19.07 8.53
C GLY A 78 -6.24 -19.60 7.92
N SER A 79 -5.56 -18.83 7.06
CA SER A 79 -4.31 -19.23 6.43
C SER A 79 -3.09 -18.58 7.08
N SER A 80 -1.91 -19.16 6.82
CA SER A 80 -0.62 -18.73 7.34
C SER A 80 0.20 -18.05 6.27
N LEU A 81 0.73 -16.86 6.57
CA LEU A 81 1.66 -16.13 5.72
C LEU A 81 3.10 -16.36 6.19
N ASN A 82 3.92 -16.98 5.34
CA ASN A 82 5.36 -17.12 5.58
C ASN A 82 6.10 -15.91 5.01
N LEU A 83 6.82 -15.19 5.85
CA LEU A 83 7.70 -14.09 5.48
C LEU A 83 9.14 -14.56 5.66
N ALA A 84 9.95 -14.46 4.61
CA ALA A 84 11.36 -14.82 4.65
C ALA A 84 12.20 -13.78 3.91
N CYS A 85 13.26 -13.29 4.57
CA CYS A 85 14.26 -12.44 3.97
C CYS A 85 15.30 -13.31 3.21
N PRO A 86 15.99 -12.74 2.19
CA PRO A 86 17.17 -13.36 1.58
C PRO A 86 18.26 -13.72 2.61
N SER A 87 19.23 -14.55 2.21
CA SER A 87 20.34 -14.98 3.07
C SER A 87 21.07 -13.79 3.71
N ASP A 88 21.44 -13.94 4.98
CA ASP A 88 22.13 -12.95 5.82
C ASP A 88 21.35 -11.66 6.12
N GLN A 89 20.03 -11.68 5.91
CA GLN A 89 19.13 -10.60 6.33
C GLN A 89 18.15 -11.05 7.40
N VAL A 90 17.70 -10.11 8.22
CA VAL A 90 16.65 -10.31 9.23
C VAL A 90 15.57 -9.25 9.05
N ILE A 91 14.36 -9.57 9.48
CA ILE A 91 13.25 -8.63 9.50
C ILE A 91 13.52 -7.61 10.61
N SER A 92 13.88 -6.39 10.22
CA SER A 92 14.25 -5.32 11.15
C SER A 92 13.09 -4.39 11.51
N SER A 93 12.06 -4.31 10.67
CA SER A 93 10.87 -3.53 10.91
C SER A 93 9.67 -4.07 10.13
N VAL A 94 8.46 -3.78 10.65
CA VAL A 94 7.19 -4.02 9.95
C VAL A 94 6.70 -2.67 9.43
N VAL A 95 6.74 -2.48 8.11
CA VAL A 95 6.31 -1.22 7.47
C VAL A 95 4.80 -1.11 7.32
N PHE A 96 4.12 -2.24 7.21
CA PHE A 96 2.68 -2.33 7.07
C PHE A 96 2.19 -3.67 7.58
N ALA A 97 1.10 -3.68 8.33
CA ALA A 97 0.33 -4.87 8.62
C ALA A 97 -1.13 -4.47 8.84
N SER A 98 -2.05 -5.21 8.24
CA SER A 98 -3.49 -4.98 8.35
C SER A 98 -4.19 -6.32 8.32
N TYR A 99 -5.26 -6.45 9.09
CA TYR A 99 -6.12 -7.62 9.09
C TYR A 99 -7.56 -7.17 8.85
N GLY A 100 -8.17 -7.66 7.77
CA GLY A 100 -9.47 -7.19 7.29
C GLY A 100 -9.48 -7.11 5.76
N MET A 101 -9.70 -5.93 5.20
CA MET A 101 -9.80 -5.72 3.74
C MET A 101 -8.74 -4.76 3.19
N PRO A 102 -7.43 -5.05 3.36
CA PRO A 102 -6.40 -4.24 2.73
C PRO A 102 -6.47 -4.39 1.20
N THR A 103 -6.13 -3.31 0.51
CA THR A 103 -6.00 -3.28 -0.97
C THR A 103 -4.55 -2.97 -1.35
N GLY A 104 -4.21 -3.19 -2.63
CA GLY A 104 -2.85 -3.02 -3.13
C GLY A 104 -2.04 -4.32 -3.14
N ALA A 105 -0.73 -4.18 -3.24
CA ALA A 105 0.22 -5.29 -3.36
C ALA A 105 1.58 -4.86 -2.80
N VAL A 106 2.45 -5.81 -2.49
CA VAL A 106 3.81 -5.52 -1.98
C VAL A 106 4.53 -4.54 -2.92
N PRO A 107 5.17 -3.46 -2.41
CA PRO A 107 5.27 -3.05 -1.00
C PRO A 107 4.17 -2.05 -0.55
N HIS A 108 3.26 -1.66 -1.43
CA HIS A 108 2.24 -0.64 -1.20
C HIS A 108 0.87 -1.26 -0.92
N PHE A 109 0.60 -1.49 0.35
CA PHE A 109 -0.73 -1.83 0.83
C PHE A 109 -1.45 -0.62 1.42
N VAL A 110 -2.76 -0.64 1.33
CA VAL A 110 -3.64 0.38 1.92
C VAL A 110 -4.67 -0.33 2.77
N ALA A 111 -4.66 -0.06 4.07
CA ALA A 111 -5.65 -0.59 5.00
C ALA A 111 -7.02 0.08 4.74
N ALA A 112 -8.10 -0.71 4.82
CA ALA A 112 -9.45 -0.17 4.78
C ALA A 112 -9.81 0.41 6.16
N PRO A 113 -10.05 1.72 6.33
CA PRO A 113 -10.25 2.32 7.66
C PRO A 113 -11.41 1.75 8.47
N TRP A 114 -12.39 1.14 7.79
CA TRP A 114 -13.59 0.55 8.37
C TRP A 114 -13.49 -0.97 8.59
N CYS A 115 -12.48 -1.62 8.01
CA CYS A 115 -12.22 -3.05 8.12
C CYS A 115 -10.70 -3.25 8.22
N ASP A 116 -10.14 -2.60 9.24
CA ASP A 116 -8.78 -2.77 9.69
C ASP A 116 -8.80 -2.96 11.20
N GLN A 117 -7.86 -3.75 11.68
CA GLN A 117 -7.84 -4.21 13.04
C GLN A 117 -6.65 -3.61 13.77
N PRO A 118 -6.85 -2.91 14.90
CA PRO A 118 -5.74 -2.33 15.63
C PRO A 118 -4.84 -3.40 16.25
N GLY A 119 -3.55 -3.10 16.36
CA GLY A 119 -2.54 -3.97 17.00
C GLY A 119 -1.98 -5.09 16.11
N VAL A 120 -2.42 -5.21 14.86
CA VAL A 120 -1.89 -6.23 13.93
C VAL A 120 -0.39 -6.02 13.68
N ALA A 121 0.05 -4.77 13.56
CA ALA A 121 1.47 -4.45 13.41
C ALA A 121 2.32 -4.90 14.60
N ASP A 122 1.82 -4.75 15.83
CA ASP A 122 2.51 -5.21 17.04
C ASP A 122 2.58 -6.74 17.08
N TYR A 123 1.50 -7.42 16.73
CA TYR A 123 1.46 -8.87 16.64
C TYR A 123 2.47 -9.43 15.63
N VAL A 124 2.50 -8.87 14.42
CA VAL A 124 3.49 -9.26 13.40
C VAL A 124 4.90 -8.92 13.88
N SER A 125 5.10 -7.76 14.51
CA SER A 125 6.41 -7.35 15.04
C SER A 125 6.93 -8.34 16.09
N LEU A 126 6.09 -8.73 17.04
CA LEU A 126 6.44 -9.74 18.06
C LEU A 126 6.74 -11.11 17.45
N ALA A 127 6.07 -11.46 16.36
CA ALA A 127 6.25 -12.75 15.69
C ALA A 127 7.48 -12.79 14.77
N CYS A 128 7.89 -11.66 14.18
CA CYS A 128 8.78 -11.63 13.03
C CYS A 128 10.06 -10.82 13.20
N LEU A 129 10.11 -9.83 14.10
CA LEU A 129 11.32 -9.02 14.26
C LEU A 129 12.51 -9.89 14.68
N GLU A 130 13.68 -9.50 14.19
CA GLU A 130 14.98 -10.14 14.43
C GLU A 130 15.09 -11.59 13.93
N GLN A 131 14.15 -12.05 13.09
CA GLN A 131 14.17 -13.37 12.48
C GLN A 131 14.43 -13.26 10.96
N ASN A 132 15.11 -14.27 10.39
CA ASN A 132 15.26 -14.39 8.93
C ASN A 132 13.95 -14.86 8.27
N SER A 133 13.15 -15.64 8.98
CA SER A 133 11.84 -16.10 8.53
C SER A 133 10.85 -16.25 9.68
N CYS A 134 9.58 -15.92 9.45
CA CYS A 134 8.49 -16.10 10.42
C CYS A 134 7.20 -16.53 9.72
N ASN A 135 6.29 -17.14 10.47
CA ASN A 135 4.96 -17.49 9.98
C ASN A 135 3.89 -16.77 10.81
N VAL A 136 3.01 -16.03 10.14
CA VAL A 136 1.92 -15.28 10.74
C VAL A 136 0.59 -15.94 10.38
N LEU A 137 -0.15 -16.41 11.38
CA LEU A 137 -1.50 -16.90 11.18
C LEU A 137 -2.48 -15.72 11.05
N ALA A 138 -3.20 -15.65 9.94
CA ALA A 138 -4.25 -14.67 9.70
C ALA A 138 -5.58 -15.21 10.25
N SER A 139 -5.84 -15.05 11.55
CA SER A 139 -7.02 -15.62 12.21
C SER A 139 -7.65 -14.67 13.22
N THR A 140 -8.98 -14.79 13.37
CA THR A 140 -9.78 -14.15 14.42
C THR A 140 -9.79 -14.91 15.75
N GLN A 141 -9.20 -16.11 15.81
CA GLN A 141 -9.24 -16.96 17.00
C GLN A 141 -8.06 -16.71 17.95
N TYR A 142 -8.40 -16.45 19.21
CA TYR A 142 -7.50 -16.46 20.38
C TYR A 142 -6.70 -17.77 20.43
N ASP A 143 -5.41 -17.74 20.08
CA ASP A 143 -4.49 -18.87 20.19
C ASP A 143 -3.64 -18.85 21.49
N GLY A 144 -4.08 -18.08 22.50
CA GLY A 144 -3.44 -18.06 23.83
C GLY A 144 -2.24 -17.11 23.96
N ARG A 145 -1.93 -16.31 22.95
CA ARG A 145 -1.08 -15.11 23.09
C ARG A 145 -1.95 -13.85 23.32
N PRO A 146 -1.41 -12.76 23.92
CA PRO A 146 -2.21 -11.63 24.34
C PRO A 146 -3.00 -11.04 23.15
N SER A 147 -4.33 -11.12 23.23
CA SER A 147 -5.32 -10.47 22.35
C SER A 147 -5.13 -10.64 20.84
N GLY A 148 -5.51 -11.80 20.31
CA GLY A 148 -5.94 -11.93 18.91
C GLY A 148 -7.25 -11.14 18.67
N PRO A 149 -7.36 -10.31 17.62
CA PRO A 149 -8.39 -9.28 17.59
C PRO A 149 -9.69 -9.71 16.84
N LYS A 150 -10.87 -9.41 17.41
CA LYS A 150 -12.21 -9.75 16.86
C LYS A 150 -12.63 -8.80 15.73
N LEU A 151 -12.77 -9.30 14.50
CA LEU A 151 -13.32 -8.53 13.37
C LEU A 151 -14.84 -8.37 13.51
N THR A 152 -15.28 -7.40 14.32
CA THR A 152 -16.73 -7.13 14.50
C THR A 152 -17.26 -6.14 13.43
N TRP A 153 -16.37 -5.55 12.61
CA TRP A 153 -16.66 -4.33 11.85
C TRP A 153 -16.49 -4.44 10.32
N CYS A 154 -16.11 -5.61 9.78
CA CYS A 154 -15.87 -5.80 8.34
C CYS A 154 -17.14 -6.02 7.49
N VAL A 155 -18.33 -5.87 8.08
CA VAL A 155 -19.59 -5.98 7.33
C VAL A 155 -19.87 -4.61 6.71
N GLY A 156 -19.95 -4.55 5.39
CA GLY A 156 -20.13 -3.30 4.63
C GLY A 156 -21.27 -2.43 5.18
N ASN A 157 -21.16 -1.12 4.93
CA ASN A 157 -22.04 -0.05 5.42
C ASN A 157 -23.55 -0.21 5.14
N SER A 158 -24.01 -1.32 4.56
CA SER A 158 -25.41 -1.68 4.36
C SER A 158 -26.07 -2.46 5.51
N GLU A 159 -25.33 -2.97 6.52
CA GLU A 159 -25.93 -3.85 7.55
C GLU A 159 -25.87 -3.35 9.01
N ILE A 160 -25.45 -2.10 9.27
CA ILE A 160 -25.37 -1.53 10.64
C ILE A 160 -26.74 -1.46 11.36
N ARG A 161 -27.87 -1.79 10.71
CA ARG A 161 -29.18 -1.87 11.38
C ARG A 161 -29.52 -3.20 12.07
N ALA A 162 -28.70 -4.23 12.01
CA ALA A 162 -29.11 -5.55 12.51
C ALA A 162 -28.17 -6.17 13.54
N ARG A 163 -27.96 -5.52 14.70
CA ARG A 163 -27.67 -6.21 16.00
C ARG A 163 -27.58 -5.24 17.20
N ALA A 164 -28.56 -4.37 17.35
CA ALA A 164 -29.00 -3.99 18.70
C ALA A 164 -29.98 -5.06 19.20
N SER A 165 -29.52 -6.32 19.33
CA SER A 165 -30.31 -7.34 20.00
C SER A 165 -30.08 -7.21 21.49
N SER A 166 -31.15 -6.80 22.17
CA SER A 166 -31.61 -7.48 23.37
C SER A 166 -30.50 -7.79 24.39
N ARG A 167 -30.20 -6.80 25.23
CA ARG A 167 -29.88 -7.09 26.63
C ARG A 167 -31.02 -6.54 27.46
N ARG A 168 -31.49 -7.41 28.36
CA ARG A 168 -32.69 -7.34 29.19
C ARG A 168 -32.85 -6.03 29.95
#